data_AF-A0A963L3Y9-F1
#
_entry.id   AF-A0A963L3Y9-F1
#
_cell.length_a   1.000
_cell.length_b   1.000
_cell.length_c   1.000
_cell.angle_alpha   90.00
_cell.angle_beta   90.00
_cell.angle_gamma   90.00
#
_symmetry.space_group_name_H-M   'P 1'
#
loop_
_entity.id
_entity.type
_entity.pdbx_description
1 polymer ?
#
loop_
_entity_poly.entity_id
_entity_poly.type
_entity_poly.pdbx_seq_one_letter_code
_entity_poly.pdbx_strand_id
1 'polypeptide(L)'
;MTKPLRFPKIAAVVAASALIAACGGGDGGPALSGDSSSDAVAKYIGTWESDCYADSGASAKLRADFTKTSPTSFTGNVIAYGYLGGSCSGPVIKDEKVLTNLSMNHAGTKDIAGVTADKFAGASDQGNGKIVLYAAGNTLQIGDIDGAKDGEGYAESFYDSRYTLKRQ
;
A
#
# COMPACT_ATOMS: atom_id res chain seq x y z
N MET A 1 -64.45 29.12 31.35
CA MET A 1 -64.06 30.17 30.40
C MET A 1 -62.72 29.78 29.79
N THR A 2 -62.71 29.61 28.47
CA THR A 2 -61.58 29.10 27.67
C THR A 2 -61.10 30.21 26.74
N LYS A 3 -59.77 30.46 26.71
CA LYS A 3 -58.91 31.03 25.63
C LYS A 3 -57.83 31.99 26.21
N PRO A 4 -56.70 32.24 25.51
CA PRO A 4 -55.96 31.37 24.58
C PRO A 4 -54.44 31.34 24.85
N LEU A 5 -53.77 30.38 24.21
CA LEU A 5 -52.31 30.27 24.09
C LEU A 5 -51.66 31.50 23.43
N ARG A 6 -50.48 31.88 23.92
CA ARG A 6 -49.45 32.60 23.14
C ARG A 6 -48.06 32.09 23.49
N PHE A 7 -47.58 31.13 22.68
CA PHE A 7 -46.17 30.76 22.62
C PHE A 7 -45.40 31.80 21.80
N PRO A 8 -44.38 32.49 22.33
CA PRO A 8 -43.36 33.09 21.50
C PRO A 8 -42.44 31.96 20.98
N LYS A 9 -42.43 31.81 19.65
CA LYS A 9 -41.53 30.92 18.92
C LYS A 9 -40.08 31.36 19.14
N ILE A 10 -39.36 30.69 20.03
CA ILE A 10 -37.89 30.74 20.02
C ILE A 10 -37.43 29.81 18.91
N ALA A 11 -37.12 30.43 17.78
CA ALA A 11 -36.60 29.77 16.60
C ALA A 11 -35.15 29.34 16.85
N ALA A 12 -34.94 28.03 16.71
CA ALA A 12 -33.82 27.39 16.02
C ALA A 12 -32.42 27.98 16.21
N VAL A 13 -31.67 27.50 17.20
CA VAL A 13 -30.21 27.35 17.11
C VAL A 13 -29.81 26.07 17.86
N VAL A 14 -28.84 25.34 17.29
CA VAL A 14 -28.12 24.17 17.84
C VAL A 14 -28.79 22.80 17.62
N ALA A 15 -28.51 22.21 16.46
CA ALA A 15 -28.08 20.81 16.34
C ALA A 15 -27.60 20.54 14.89
N ALA A 16 -26.60 21.30 14.44
CA ALA A 16 -25.84 20.93 13.25
C ALA A 16 -24.80 19.86 13.65
N SER A 17 -25.23 18.61 13.83
CA SER A 17 -24.32 17.49 14.15
C SER A 17 -24.94 16.13 13.84
N ALA A 18 -25.18 15.84 12.57
CA ALA A 18 -25.21 14.44 12.08
C ALA A 18 -25.22 14.43 10.55
N LEU A 19 -24.23 15.09 9.93
CA LEU A 19 -23.69 14.51 8.70
C LEU A 19 -23.07 13.20 9.17
N ILE A 20 -23.75 12.09 8.91
CA ILE A 20 -23.11 10.78 8.82
C ILE A 20 -22.15 10.90 7.63
N ALA A 21 -21.02 11.55 7.87
CA ALA A 21 -19.85 11.45 7.03
C ALA A 21 -19.48 9.96 7.09
N ALA A 22 -19.82 9.27 6.00
CA ALA A 22 -19.22 8.04 5.54
C ALA A 22 -18.37 7.31 6.59
N CYS A 23 -19.00 6.44 7.37
CA CYS A 23 -18.31 5.29 7.94
C CYS A 23 -18.00 4.36 6.76
N GLY A 24 -16.96 4.71 6.01
CA GLY A 24 -16.57 4.11 4.76
C GLY A 24 -15.15 4.57 4.49
N GLY A 25 -14.23 4.15 5.35
CA GLY A 25 -12.79 4.30 5.16
C GLY A 25 -12.41 3.54 3.89
N GLY A 26 -12.50 4.21 2.74
CA GLY A 26 -11.89 3.76 1.51
C GLY A 26 -10.39 3.89 1.68
N ASP A 27 -9.72 2.76 1.83
CA ASP A 27 -8.29 2.67 2.04
C ASP A 27 -7.52 3.27 0.85
N GLY A 28 -6.81 4.37 1.10
CA GLY A 28 -5.92 4.99 0.12
C GLY A 28 -6.67 5.64 -1.05
N GLY A 29 -6.00 6.58 -1.73
CA GLY A 29 -6.58 7.22 -2.91
C GLY A 29 -6.91 6.24 -4.03
N PRO A 30 -7.44 6.71 -5.17
CA PRO A 30 -7.72 5.85 -6.32
C PRO A 30 -6.49 5.01 -6.70
N ALA A 31 -6.72 3.77 -7.14
CA ALA A 31 -5.66 2.89 -7.61
C ALA A 31 -4.99 3.48 -8.87
N LEU A 32 -3.68 3.36 -8.94
CA LEU A 32 -2.89 3.74 -10.12
C LEU A 32 -3.03 2.65 -11.19
N SER A 33 -3.27 3.08 -12.43
CA SER A 33 -3.30 2.17 -13.58
C SER A 33 -1.93 1.53 -13.84
N GLY A 34 -1.94 0.31 -14.34
CA GLY A 34 -0.72 -0.35 -14.80
C GLY A 34 -0.12 0.26 -16.06
N ASP A 35 1.10 -0.15 -16.40
CA ASP A 35 1.79 0.22 -17.63
C ASP A 35 1.81 -0.99 -18.60
N SER A 36 1.36 -0.78 -19.83
CA SER A 36 1.29 -1.80 -20.90
C SER A 36 2.47 -1.78 -21.87
N SER A 37 3.47 -0.92 -21.64
CA SER A 37 4.71 -0.90 -22.41
C SER A 37 5.55 -2.17 -22.19
N SER A 38 6.54 -2.36 -23.07
CA SER A 38 7.49 -3.48 -23.01
C SER A 38 8.74 -3.17 -22.17
N ASP A 39 8.75 -2.06 -21.45
CA ASP A 39 9.88 -1.62 -20.64
C ASP A 39 10.10 -2.53 -19.44
N ALA A 40 11.35 -2.66 -18.98
CA ALA A 40 11.74 -3.58 -17.92
C ALA A 40 10.91 -3.40 -16.63
N VAL A 41 10.55 -2.15 -16.32
CA VAL A 41 9.78 -1.80 -15.11
C VAL A 41 8.26 -1.86 -15.30
N ALA A 42 7.75 -1.95 -16.53
CA ALA A 42 6.31 -1.79 -16.83
C ALA A 42 5.43 -2.76 -16.02
N LYS A 43 5.89 -4.01 -15.88
CA LYS A 43 5.20 -5.06 -15.12
C LYS A 43 5.03 -4.77 -13.62
N TYR A 44 5.76 -3.78 -13.07
CA TYR A 44 5.65 -3.35 -11.68
C TYR A 44 4.77 -2.12 -11.49
N ILE A 45 4.48 -1.37 -12.55
CA ILE A 45 3.77 -0.09 -12.43
C ILE A 45 2.31 -0.31 -12.08
N GLY A 46 1.75 0.59 -11.26
CA GLY A 46 0.37 0.55 -10.77
C GLY A 46 0.27 0.33 -9.26
N THR A 47 -0.95 0.09 -8.79
CA THR A 47 -1.23 -0.24 -7.39
C THR A 47 -1.21 -1.74 -7.14
N TRP A 48 -0.55 -2.14 -6.06
CA TRP A 48 -0.49 -3.49 -5.54
C TRP A 48 -0.90 -3.50 -4.07
N GLU A 49 -1.65 -4.51 -3.65
CA GLU A 49 -2.12 -4.61 -2.27
C GLU A 49 -2.00 -6.02 -1.72
N SER A 50 -1.61 -6.16 -0.46
CA SER A 50 -1.64 -7.46 0.21
C SER A 50 -3.09 -7.88 0.51
N ASP A 51 -3.26 -9.18 0.78
CA ASP A 51 -4.43 -9.62 1.54
C ASP A 51 -4.41 -8.99 2.95
N CYS A 52 -5.58 -8.93 3.56
CA CYS A 52 -5.68 -8.51 4.97
C CYS A 52 -5.06 -9.57 5.87
N TYR A 53 -4.04 -9.18 6.63
CA TYR A 53 -3.43 -10.03 7.64
C TYR A 53 -4.03 -9.71 9.01
N ALA A 54 -4.67 -10.68 9.66
CA ALA A 54 -5.21 -10.52 11.01
C ALA A 54 -4.36 -11.27 12.03
N ASP A 55 -4.03 -10.61 13.14
CA ASP A 55 -3.31 -11.22 14.25
C ASP A 55 -3.74 -10.60 15.58
N SER A 56 -4.09 -11.45 16.54
CA SER A 56 -4.27 -11.10 17.95
C SER A 56 -5.14 -9.85 18.21
N GLY A 57 -6.25 -9.71 17.47
CA GLY A 57 -7.21 -8.62 17.63
C GLY A 57 -6.87 -7.33 16.88
N ALA A 58 -5.80 -7.32 16.09
CA ALA A 58 -5.46 -6.29 15.12
C ALA A 58 -5.41 -6.89 13.71
N SER A 59 -5.38 -6.03 12.70
CA SER A 59 -5.11 -6.45 11.33
C SER A 59 -4.28 -5.42 10.58
N ALA A 60 -3.63 -5.86 9.51
CA ALA A 60 -2.74 -5.05 8.71
C ALA A 60 -2.92 -5.34 7.22
N LYS A 61 -2.72 -4.31 6.40
CA LYS A 61 -2.70 -4.40 4.95
C LYS A 61 -1.55 -3.55 4.41
N LEU A 62 -0.87 -4.03 3.37
CA LEU A 62 0.16 -3.29 2.66
C LEU A 62 -0.40 -2.82 1.31
N ARG A 63 -0.04 -1.61 0.92
CA ARG A 63 -0.25 -1.09 -0.44
C ARG A 63 1.04 -0.53 -0.99
N ALA A 64 1.38 -0.89 -2.21
CA ALA A 64 2.49 -0.33 -2.95
C ALA A 64 1.97 0.37 -4.21
N ASP A 65 2.28 1.64 -4.35
CA ASP A 65 1.92 2.46 -5.51
C ASP A 65 3.19 2.81 -6.28
N PHE A 66 3.36 2.24 -7.47
CA PHE A 66 4.54 2.47 -8.31
C PHE A 66 4.19 3.27 -9.57
N THR A 67 4.97 4.32 -9.83
CA THR A 67 4.89 5.19 -11.00
C THR A 67 6.18 5.11 -11.78
N LYS A 68 6.08 4.92 -13.10
CA LYS A 68 7.24 4.86 -13.96
C LYS A 68 7.91 6.23 -14.11
N THR A 69 9.24 6.24 -14.10
CA THR A 69 10.04 7.44 -14.37
C THR A 69 10.89 7.30 -15.62
N SER A 70 11.29 6.08 -16.00
CA SER A 70 11.97 5.77 -17.25
C SER A 70 11.75 4.30 -17.63
N PRO A 71 12.25 3.81 -18.78
CA PRO A 71 12.19 2.39 -19.13
C PRO A 71 12.82 1.43 -18.10
N THR A 72 13.73 1.92 -17.27
CA THR A 72 14.47 1.12 -16.28
C THR A 72 14.30 1.62 -14.85
N SER A 73 13.45 2.61 -14.62
CA SER A 73 13.28 3.21 -13.29
C SER A 73 11.83 3.51 -12.95
N PHE A 74 11.51 3.40 -11.67
CA PHE A 74 10.22 3.79 -11.13
C PHE A 74 10.39 4.47 -9.77
N THR A 75 9.39 5.26 -9.41
CA THR A 75 9.22 5.81 -8.06
C THR A 75 7.98 5.22 -7.41
N GLY A 76 7.84 5.33 -6.10
CA GLY A 76 6.61 4.93 -5.44
C GLY A 76 6.60 5.08 -3.93
N ASN A 77 5.51 4.62 -3.35
CA ASN A 77 5.34 4.57 -1.90
C ASN A 77 4.83 3.18 -1.51
N VAL A 78 5.32 2.66 -0.39
CA VAL A 78 4.78 1.48 0.28
C VAL A 78 4.18 1.95 1.59
N ILE A 79 2.88 1.72 1.74
CA ILE A 79 2.06 2.16 2.86
C ILE A 79 1.62 0.92 3.63
N ALA A 80 1.81 0.93 4.95
CA ALA A 80 1.20 -0.06 5.83
C ALA A 80 0.00 0.55 6.55
N TYR A 81 -1.13 -0.12 6.43
CA TYR A 81 -2.35 0.21 7.14
C TYR A 81 -2.49 -0.74 8.31
N GLY A 82 -2.58 -0.19 9.52
CA GLY A 82 -2.96 -0.93 10.72
C GLY A 82 -4.42 -0.67 11.07
N TYR A 83 -5.16 -1.70 11.45
CA TYR A 83 -6.57 -1.63 11.82
C TYR A 83 -6.76 -2.21 13.21
N LEU A 84 -7.62 -1.57 14.00
CA LEU A 84 -8.11 -2.11 15.26
C LEU A 84 -9.22 -3.13 14.95
N GLY A 85 -9.04 -4.37 15.39
CA GLY A 85 -9.93 -5.50 15.07
C GLY A 85 -9.31 -6.47 14.07
N GLY A 86 -9.82 -7.71 14.04
CA GLY A 86 -9.32 -8.79 13.18
C GLY A 86 -9.73 -8.68 11.71
N SER A 87 -10.17 -7.51 11.26
CA SER A 87 -10.60 -7.25 9.88
C SER A 87 -10.05 -5.89 9.43
N CYS A 88 -9.54 -5.83 8.20
CA CYS A 88 -9.09 -4.59 7.56
C CYS A 88 -10.30 -3.75 7.10
N SER A 89 -11.16 -3.43 8.06
CA SER A 89 -12.38 -2.65 7.90
C SER A 89 -12.60 -1.86 9.17
N GLY A 90 -12.81 -0.55 9.05
CA GLY A 90 -13.04 0.34 10.19
C GLY A 90 -11.95 1.41 10.35
N PRO A 91 -11.83 2.02 11.55
CA PRO A 91 -10.89 3.11 11.79
C PRO A 91 -9.44 2.65 11.59
N VAL A 92 -8.70 3.38 10.76
CA VAL A 92 -7.34 3.03 10.33
C VAL A 92 -6.32 3.84 11.10
N ILE A 93 -5.34 3.17 11.70
CA ILE A 93 -4.06 3.79 12.07
C ILE A 93 -3.18 3.67 10.84
N LYS A 94 -3.12 4.75 10.05
CA LYS A 94 -2.30 4.81 8.85
C LYS A 94 -0.85 5.06 9.26
N ASP A 95 0.05 4.12 9.00
CA ASP A 95 1.47 4.40 9.02
C ASP A 95 1.96 4.60 7.58
N GLU A 96 1.98 5.87 7.17
CA GLU A 96 2.49 6.27 5.86
C GLU A 96 4.00 6.04 5.71
N LYS A 97 4.73 5.67 6.78
CA LYS A 97 6.21 5.78 6.80
C LYS A 97 6.97 4.51 6.43
N VAL A 98 6.32 3.46 5.94
CA VAL A 98 7.01 2.17 5.74
C VAL A 98 8.03 2.21 4.61
N LEU A 99 7.74 2.82 3.45
CA LEU A 99 8.77 3.29 2.49
C LEU A 99 8.18 4.44 1.66
N THR A 100 8.57 5.69 1.94
CA THR A 100 8.14 6.87 1.17
C THR A 100 9.22 7.36 0.21
N ASN A 101 8.79 7.98 -0.89
CA ASN A 101 9.66 8.54 -1.94
C ASN A 101 10.68 7.54 -2.47
N LEU A 102 10.28 6.29 -2.62
CA LEU A 102 11.10 5.25 -3.21
C LEU A 102 11.47 5.68 -4.64
N SER A 103 12.73 5.54 -5.01
CA SER A 103 13.27 5.79 -6.34
C SER A 103 14.23 4.67 -6.69
N MET A 104 13.82 3.82 -7.62
CA MET A 104 14.51 2.56 -7.92
C MET A 104 14.92 2.47 -9.37
N ASN A 105 16.13 1.97 -9.59
CA ASN A 105 16.67 1.66 -10.90
C ASN A 105 16.88 0.16 -11.03
N HIS A 106 16.51 -0.40 -12.18
CA HIS A 106 16.78 -1.78 -12.54
C HIS A 106 18.28 -2.03 -12.61
N ALA A 107 18.73 -3.06 -11.91
CA ALA A 107 20.13 -3.42 -11.70
C ALA A 107 20.45 -4.83 -12.23
N GLY A 108 19.64 -5.33 -13.17
CA GLY A 108 19.75 -6.68 -13.72
C GLY A 108 18.81 -7.67 -13.05
N THR A 109 19.10 -8.96 -13.20
CA THR A 109 18.26 -10.07 -12.71
C THR A 109 19.04 -11.01 -11.80
N LYS A 110 18.31 -11.84 -11.06
CA LYS A 110 18.86 -13.00 -10.34
C LYS A 110 17.81 -14.10 -10.22
N ASP A 111 18.25 -15.34 -10.07
CA ASP A 111 17.34 -16.46 -9.81
C ASP A 111 17.11 -16.62 -8.30
N ILE A 112 15.83 -16.71 -7.91
CA ILE A 112 15.38 -16.97 -6.54
C ILE A 112 14.25 -17.98 -6.63
N ALA A 113 14.32 -19.06 -5.84
CA ALA A 113 13.25 -20.07 -5.77
C ALA A 113 12.78 -20.60 -7.15
N GLY A 114 13.70 -20.70 -8.12
CA GLY A 114 13.40 -21.21 -9.47
C GLY A 114 12.76 -20.20 -10.42
N VAL A 115 12.63 -18.92 -10.03
CA VAL A 115 12.17 -17.84 -10.92
C VAL A 115 13.27 -16.79 -11.12
N THR A 116 13.30 -16.18 -12.31
CA THR A 116 14.17 -15.05 -12.60
C THR A 116 13.50 -13.75 -12.14
N ALA A 117 14.02 -13.20 -11.06
CA ALA A 117 13.57 -11.97 -10.43
C ALA A 117 14.42 -10.77 -10.85
N ASP A 118 13.86 -9.57 -10.75
CA ASP A 118 14.57 -8.33 -11.08
C ASP A 118 15.20 -7.72 -9.83
N LYS A 119 16.46 -7.32 -9.97
CA LYS A 119 17.23 -6.58 -8.97
C LYS A 119 16.97 -5.09 -9.16
N PHE A 120 16.73 -4.39 -8.07
CA PHE A 120 16.60 -2.94 -8.07
C PHE A 120 17.48 -2.32 -6.99
N ALA A 121 18.13 -1.21 -7.34
CA ALA A 121 18.92 -0.41 -6.40
C ALA A 121 18.47 1.05 -6.46
N GLY A 122 18.46 1.71 -5.31
CA GLY A 122 17.88 3.04 -5.23
C GLY A 122 17.88 3.61 -3.83
N ALA A 123 16.97 4.54 -3.59
CA ALA A 123 16.81 5.21 -2.32
C ALA A 123 15.33 5.34 -1.95
N SER A 124 15.08 5.51 -0.66
CA SER A 124 13.83 5.99 -0.09
C SER A 124 14.16 7.01 1.00
N ASP A 125 13.13 7.55 1.66
CA ASP A 125 13.34 8.39 2.85
C ASP A 125 14.03 7.64 4.02
N GLN A 126 14.09 6.30 3.96
CA GLN A 126 14.82 5.48 4.93
C GLN A 126 16.29 5.24 4.55
N GLY A 127 16.73 5.75 3.39
CA GLY A 127 18.10 5.66 2.91
C GLY A 127 18.24 4.83 1.64
N ASN A 128 19.48 4.51 1.29
CA ASN A 128 19.80 3.73 0.10
C ASN A 128 19.52 2.25 0.34
N GLY A 129 18.95 1.58 -0.66
CA GLY A 129 18.50 0.20 -0.52
C GLY A 129 18.62 -0.61 -1.80
N LYS A 130 18.58 -1.93 -1.62
CA LYS A 130 18.51 -2.94 -2.68
C LYS A 130 17.31 -3.83 -2.42
N ILE A 131 16.49 -4.04 -3.44
CA ILE A 131 15.32 -4.90 -3.35
C ILE A 131 15.31 -5.86 -4.54
N VAL A 132 14.65 -6.98 -4.35
CA VAL A 132 14.35 -7.93 -5.43
C VAL A 132 12.85 -7.96 -5.60
N LEU A 133 12.38 -7.83 -6.84
CA LEU A 133 10.95 -7.88 -7.14
C LEU A 133 10.70 -8.91 -8.23
N TYR A 134 9.64 -9.69 -8.07
CA TYR A 134 9.15 -10.60 -9.10
C TYR A 134 7.66 -10.38 -9.30
N ALA A 135 7.28 -9.95 -10.50
CA ALA A 135 5.89 -9.80 -10.89
C ALA A 135 5.52 -10.89 -11.90
N ALA A 136 4.46 -11.64 -11.59
CA ALA A 136 3.87 -12.66 -12.45
C ALA A 136 2.36 -12.47 -12.50
N GLY A 137 1.85 -12.04 -13.67
CA GLY A 137 0.44 -11.70 -13.85
C GLY A 137 -0.02 -10.65 -12.82
N ASN A 138 -0.96 -11.05 -11.97
CA ASN A 138 -1.54 -10.19 -10.93
C ASN A 138 -0.86 -10.33 -9.57
N THR A 139 0.28 -11.01 -9.47
CA THR A 139 1.03 -11.16 -8.23
C THR A 139 2.37 -10.43 -8.27
N LEU A 140 2.73 -9.84 -7.14
CA LEU A 140 4.03 -9.22 -6.90
C LEU A 140 4.63 -9.80 -5.62
N GLN A 141 5.78 -10.43 -5.77
CA GLN A 141 6.61 -10.92 -4.67
C GLN A 141 7.78 -9.97 -4.44
N ILE A 142 8.08 -9.75 -3.16
CA ILE A 142 9.17 -8.88 -2.70
C ILE A 142 10.20 -9.77 -2.00
N GLY A 143 11.48 -9.55 -2.30
CA GLY A 143 12.59 -10.21 -1.63
C GLY A 143 12.58 -9.91 -0.12
N ASP A 144 12.86 -10.91 0.70
CA ASP A 144 12.98 -10.73 2.15
C ASP A 144 14.23 -9.90 2.48
N ILE A 145 14.04 -8.62 2.79
CA ILE A 145 15.13 -7.68 3.06
C ILE A 145 15.79 -7.88 4.43
N ASP A 146 15.13 -8.62 5.33
CA ASP A 146 15.60 -8.95 6.66
C ASP A 146 16.30 -10.33 6.70
N GLY A 147 16.05 -11.15 5.67
CA GLY A 147 16.68 -12.45 5.46
C GLY A 147 18.11 -12.40 4.93
N ALA A 148 18.59 -13.58 4.50
CA ALA A 148 19.93 -13.75 3.92
C ALA A 148 20.10 -12.96 2.62
N LYS A 149 21.31 -12.43 2.41
CA LYS A 149 21.68 -11.61 1.25
C LYS A 149 22.90 -12.20 0.55
N ASP A 150 22.90 -12.09 -0.78
CA ASP A 150 24.04 -12.49 -1.59
C ASP A 150 25.23 -11.53 -1.45
N GLY A 151 26.35 -11.83 -2.12
CA GLY A 151 27.55 -10.99 -2.11
C GLY A 151 27.37 -9.59 -2.69
N GLU A 152 26.28 -9.32 -3.41
CA GLU A 152 25.91 -7.99 -3.89
C GLU A 152 24.96 -7.27 -2.91
N GLY A 153 24.45 -7.94 -1.87
CA GLY A 153 23.51 -7.39 -0.89
C GLY A 153 22.04 -7.49 -1.28
N TYR A 154 21.67 -8.35 -2.24
CA TYR A 154 20.28 -8.63 -2.60
C TYR A 154 19.74 -9.86 -1.86
N ALA A 155 18.48 -9.81 -1.45
CA ALA A 155 17.78 -10.92 -0.79
C ALA A 155 17.93 -12.25 -1.56
N GLU A 156 18.13 -13.35 -0.85
CA GLU A 156 18.23 -14.71 -1.41
C GLU A 156 16.90 -15.48 -1.42
N SER A 157 15.86 -14.92 -0.79
CA SER A 157 14.53 -15.50 -0.73
C SER A 157 13.47 -14.40 -0.87
N PHE A 158 12.24 -14.80 -1.21
CA PHE A 158 11.08 -13.92 -1.10
C PHE A 158 10.50 -14.00 0.30
N TYR A 159 9.78 -12.96 0.70
CA TYR A 159 8.87 -13.07 1.84
C TYR A 159 7.89 -14.23 1.66
N ASP A 160 7.40 -14.77 2.77
CA ASP A 160 6.37 -15.82 2.78
C ASP A 160 5.22 -15.45 1.84
N SER A 161 4.68 -16.45 1.13
CA SER A 161 3.58 -16.31 0.18
C SER A 161 2.40 -15.47 0.69
N ARG A 162 2.13 -15.47 2.01
CA ARG A 162 1.10 -14.65 2.65
C ARG A 162 1.30 -13.13 2.53
N TYR A 163 2.51 -12.69 2.19
CA TYR A 163 2.88 -11.29 1.97
C TYR A 163 2.93 -10.90 0.49
N THR A 164 2.50 -11.80 -0.40
CA THR A 164 2.39 -11.50 -1.83
C THR A 164 1.36 -10.40 -2.06
N LEU A 165 1.74 -9.38 -2.84
CA LEU A 165 0.83 -8.31 -3.22
C LEU A 165 0.07 -8.68 -4.49
N LYS A 166 -1.18 -8.21 -4.60
CA LYS A 166 -2.08 -8.43 -5.71
C LYS A 166 -2.37 -7.11 -6.41
N ARG A 167 -2.34 -7.14 -7.73
CA ARG A 167 -2.67 -5.99 -8.58
C ARG A 167 -4.14 -5.59 -8.36
N GLN A 168 -4.38 -4.29 -8.18
CA GLN A 168 -5.73 -3.70 -8.13
C GLN A 168 -6.22 -3.27 -9.52
#